data_AF-A0A960XE96-F1
#
_entry.id   AF-A0A960XE96-F1
#
_cell.length_a   1.000
_cell.length_b   1.000
_cell.length_c   1.000
_cell.angle_alpha   90.00
_cell.angle_beta   90.00
_cell.angle_gamma   90.00
#
_symmetry.space_group_name_H-M   'P 1'
#
loop_
_entity.id
_entity.type
_entity.pdbx_description
1 polymer ?
#
loop_
_entity_poly.entity_id
_entity_poly.type
_entity_poly.pdbx_seq_one_letter_code
_entity_poly.pdbx_strand_id
1 'polypeptide(L)'
;MRYVGVALFLLFLLALLVDQEGGYLSSLRHYVENREVLTLEANYSPEQILQLHKQDFTDSGRRSLEPELKFAPYLLMEVKWRTAKGMTKESAILFSLSDGEMVLDTNSWEKTHGFQDTLNAGATAQEFLLLNILSRAQGSLTIDQLQKTLKLEPEKLDKLIQSTKHKHLTIQRGNEVALHFQHPHFHVHPETYIHHWLVSKPNDPAKRLPHNYTPAQIERLARAAFGSDFTIRSTKEVSLPLYQIQVVNPDNSILTTYWNALNGQPLIPTYGIANF
;
A
#
# COMPACT_ATOMS: atom_id res chain seq x y z
N MET A 1 12.90 4.67 -55.24
CA MET A 1 12.61 4.21 -53.85
C MET A 1 13.81 3.62 -53.08
N ARG A 2 15.02 3.45 -53.66
CA ARG A 2 16.18 2.90 -52.92
C ARG A 2 17.04 3.92 -52.14
N TYR A 3 16.82 5.22 -52.34
CA TYR A 3 17.64 6.27 -51.71
C TYR A 3 17.05 6.87 -50.42
N VAL A 4 15.76 6.61 -50.13
CA VAL A 4 15.09 7.16 -48.94
C VAL A 4 15.55 6.45 -47.66
N GLY A 5 15.78 5.15 -47.72
CA GLY A 5 16.27 4.38 -46.56
C GLY A 5 17.71 4.73 -46.17
N VAL A 6 18.56 5.03 -47.15
CA VAL A 6 19.97 5.43 -46.88
C VAL A 6 20.01 6.84 -46.28
N ALA A 7 19.16 7.75 -46.74
CA ALA A 7 19.06 9.10 -46.18
C ALA A 7 18.57 9.11 -44.71
N LEU A 8 17.57 8.28 -44.39
CA LEU A 8 17.08 8.12 -43.01
C LEU A 8 18.11 7.48 -42.07
N PHE A 9 18.86 6.49 -42.57
CA PHE A 9 19.92 5.85 -41.80
C PHE A 9 21.11 6.79 -41.55
N LEU A 10 21.47 7.61 -42.54
CA LEU A 10 22.51 8.65 -42.39
C LEU A 10 22.06 9.78 -41.45
N LEU A 11 20.78 10.18 -41.47
CA LEU A 11 20.22 11.14 -40.52
C LEU A 11 20.23 10.60 -39.09
N PHE A 12 19.95 9.31 -38.90
CA PHE A 12 20.02 8.66 -37.59
C PHE A 12 21.47 8.57 -37.08
N LEU A 13 22.43 8.22 -37.95
CA LEU A 13 23.86 8.24 -37.61
C LEU A 13 24.37 9.66 -37.33
N LEU A 14 23.90 10.68 -38.06
CA LEU A 14 24.25 12.07 -37.78
C LEU A 14 23.67 12.51 -36.42
N ALA A 15 22.45 12.10 -36.08
CA ALA A 15 21.85 12.40 -34.78
C ALA A 15 22.64 11.75 -33.62
N LEU A 16 23.16 10.53 -33.82
CA LEU A 16 24.03 9.87 -32.84
C LEU A 16 25.43 10.49 -32.76
N LEU A 17 25.95 11.07 -33.85
CA LEU A 17 27.26 11.75 -33.86
C LEU A 17 27.19 13.17 -33.29
N VAL A 18 26.05 13.86 -33.42
CA VAL A 18 25.79 15.18 -32.80
C VAL A 18 25.61 15.06 -31.27
N ASP A 19 25.32 13.86 -30.75
CA ASP A 19 25.20 13.58 -29.31
C ASP A 19 26.57 13.43 -28.59
N GLN A 20 27.69 13.69 -29.28
CA GLN A 20 29.03 13.75 -28.67
C GLN A 20 29.26 15.03 -27.84
N GLU A 21 28.42 16.05 -27.99
CA GLU A 21 28.45 17.26 -27.17
C GLU A 21 27.25 17.34 -26.20
N GLY A 22 27.01 16.27 -25.44
CA GLY A 22 26.52 16.28 -24.05
C GLY A 22 25.35 17.19 -23.62
N GLY A 23 24.57 17.81 -24.51
CA GLY A 23 23.60 18.86 -24.18
C GLY A 23 22.17 18.35 -23.96
N TYR A 24 21.74 17.34 -24.72
CA TYR A 24 20.37 16.81 -24.60
C TYR A 24 20.23 15.78 -23.48
N LEU A 25 21.23 14.90 -23.31
CA LEU A 25 21.23 13.93 -22.21
C LEU A 25 21.54 14.56 -20.84
N SER A 26 22.31 15.65 -20.78
CA SER A 26 22.52 16.41 -19.54
C SER A 26 21.26 17.18 -19.13
N SER A 27 20.52 17.75 -20.09
CA SER A 27 19.22 18.39 -19.84
C SER A 27 18.16 17.38 -19.37
N LEU A 28 18.16 16.15 -19.91
CA LEU A 28 17.31 15.06 -19.43
C LEU A 28 17.76 14.48 -18.08
N ARG A 29 19.07 14.45 -17.78
CA ARG A 29 19.59 14.09 -16.44
C ARG A 29 19.23 15.14 -15.40
N HIS A 30 19.33 16.43 -15.71
CA HIS A 30 18.92 17.50 -14.80
C HIS A 30 17.39 17.58 -14.62
N TYR A 31 16.58 17.23 -15.63
CA TYR A 31 15.13 17.08 -15.47
C TYR A 31 14.74 15.86 -14.60
N VAL A 32 15.66 14.89 -14.45
CA VAL A 32 15.52 13.71 -13.58
C VAL A 32 16.06 13.96 -12.18
N GLU A 33 16.85 15.01 -11.95
CA GLU A 33 17.49 15.32 -10.65
C GLU A 33 16.66 16.23 -9.74
N ASN A 34 15.74 17.05 -10.27
CA ASN A 34 14.78 17.81 -9.48
C ASN A 34 13.43 17.08 -9.36
N ARG A 35 13.46 15.79 -8.99
CA ARG A 35 12.21 15.07 -8.70
C ARG A 35 11.60 15.71 -7.45
N GLU A 36 10.43 16.32 -7.56
CA GLU A 36 9.62 16.55 -6.37
C GLU A 36 8.94 15.22 -6.01
N VAL A 37 8.82 14.91 -4.73
CA VAL A 37 7.93 13.88 -4.22
C VAL A 37 6.63 14.52 -3.82
N LEU A 38 5.53 13.96 -4.30
CA LEU A 38 4.23 14.28 -3.74
C LEU A 38 4.09 13.57 -2.40
N THR A 39 3.95 14.32 -1.33
CA THR A 39 3.88 13.80 0.04
C THR A 39 2.72 14.41 0.79
N LEU A 40 2.18 13.68 1.77
CA LEU A 40 1.22 14.24 2.72
C LEU A 40 1.92 15.30 3.58
N GLU A 41 1.23 16.38 3.90
CA GLU A 41 1.81 17.48 4.67
C GLU A 41 2.02 17.14 6.15
N ALA A 42 3.27 17.16 6.60
CA ALA A 42 3.63 16.91 8.00
C ALA A 42 3.04 18.01 8.92
N ASN A 43 2.35 17.59 9.98
CA ASN A 43 1.77 18.48 11.00
C ASN A 43 2.53 18.46 12.33
N TYR A 44 3.36 17.43 12.53
CA TYR A 44 4.17 17.26 13.73
C TYR A 44 5.66 17.42 13.39
N SER A 45 6.40 18.08 14.26
CA SER A 45 7.87 18.09 14.24
C SER A 45 8.43 16.92 15.06
N PRO A 46 9.70 16.52 14.85
CA PRO A 46 10.33 15.51 15.68
C PRO A 46 10.32 15.86 17.18
N GLU A 47 10.56 17.13 17.52
CA GLU A 47 10.58 17.61 18.91
C GLU A 47 9.22 17.47 19.58
N GLN A 48 8.13 17.76 18.84
CA GLN A 48 6.77 17.59 19.34
C GLN A 48 6.47 16.12 19.63
N ILE A 49 6.90 15.20 18.76
CA ILE A 49 6.73 13.75 18.96
C ILE A 49 7.54 13.27 20.15
N LEU A 50 8.82 13.64 20.23
CA LEU A 50 9.68 13.31 21.36
C LEU A 50 9.11 13.82 22.69
N GLN A 51 8.50 15.01 22.69
CA GLN A 51 7.87 15.57 23.88
C GLN A 51 6.57 14.84 24.26
N LEU A 52 5.72 14.54 23.27
CA LEU A 52 4.44 13.85 23.47
C LEU A 52 4.64 12.42 23.99
N HIS A 53 5.68 11.74 23.50
CA HIS A 53 6.00 10.34 23.78
C HIS A 53 7.27 10.18 24.61
N LYS A 54 7.58 11.15 25.48
CA LYS A 54 8.85 11.21 26.22
C LYS A 54 9.21 9.92 26.97
N GLN A 55 8.21 9.20 27.49
CA GLN A 55 8.36 7.93 28.21
C GLN A 55 8.95 6.83 27.31
N ASP A 56 8.58 6.82 26.02
CA ASP A 56 9.06 5.81 25.05
C ASP A 56 10.56 5.99 24.73
N PHE A 57 11.08 7.21 24.92
CA PHE A 57 12.40 7.63 24.43
C PHE A 57 13.47 7.84 25.51
N THR A 58 13.08 8.24 26.73
CA THR A 58 14.02 8.73 27.75
C THR A 58 13.97 7.99 29.08
N ASP A 59 13.07 7.01 29.23
CA ASP A 59 13.01 6.22 30.46
C ASP A 59 14.22 5.29 30.58
N SER A 60 14.67 5.04 31.82
CA SER A 60 15.64 3.99 32.17
C SER A 60 17.05 4.12 31.56
N GLY A 61 17.57 5.35 31.38
CA GLY A 61 18.93 5.58 30.88
C GLY A 61 19.08 5.45 29.37
N ARG A 62 17.95 5.43 28.65
CA ARG A 62 17.90 5.49 27.18
C ARG A 62 18.31 6.87 26.66
N ARG A 63 18.96 6.89 25.50
CA ARG A 63 19.30 8.13 24.77
C ARG A 63 18.76 8.07 23.35
N SER A 64 17.95 9.06 22.97
CA SER A 64 17.53 9.23 21.58
C SER A 64 18.62 9.89 20.74
N LEU A 65 18.81 9.38 19.53
CA LEU A 65 19.63 10.00 18.49
C LEU A 65 18.82 11.06 17.72
N GLU A 66 19.49 11.81 16.84
CA GLU A 66 18.84 12.80 16.00
C GLU A 66 17.81 12.13 15.07
N PRO A 67 16.54 12.60 15.06
CA PRO A 67 15.53 12.04 14.18
C PRO A 67 15.83 12.28 12.70
N GLU A 68 15.61 11.27 11.87
CA GLU A 68 15.74 11.39 10.41
C GLU A 68 14.37 11.39 9.73
N LEU A 69 14.14 12.34 8.81
CA LEU A 69 12.95 12.32 7.96
C LEU A 69 13.08 11.23 6.88
N LYS A 70 12.10 10.35 6.82
CA LYS A 70 11.92 9.29 5.82
C LYS A 70 10.57 9.43 5.10
N PHE A 71 10.44 8.76 3.98
CA PHE A 71 9.25 8.79 3.14
C PHE A 71 8.77 7.37 2.84
N ALA A 72 7.64 6.97 3.44
CA ALA A 72 7.01 5.69 3.15
C ALA A 72 6.17 5.76 1.86
N PRO A 73 6.30 4.78 0.95
CA PRO A 73 5.63 4.80 -0.34
C PRO A 73 4.17 4.32 -0.24
N TYR A 74 3.25 5.09 -0.83
CA TYR A 74 1.84 4.76 -0.95
C TYR A 74 1.34 4.97 -2.38
N LEU A 75 0.29 4.25 -2.73
CA LEU A 75 -0.44 4.38 -3.99
C LEU A 75 -1.79 5.03 -3.74
N LEU A 76 -1.93 6.27 -4.18
CA LEU A 76 -3.20 6.98 -4.20
C LEU A 76 -3.92 6.65 -5.51
N MET A 77 -5.16 6.18 -5.42
CA MET A 77 -6.00 5.92 -6.58
C MET A 77 -7.31 6.67 -6.47
N GLU A 78 -7.69 7.38 -7.53
CA GLU A 78 -9.05 7.90 -7.68
C GLU A 78 -9.91 6.79 -8.28
N VAL A 79 -11.03 6.49 -7.63
CA VAL A 79 -11.86 5.34 -7.95
C VAL A 79 -13.31 5.71 -8.14
N LYS A 80 -13.99 4.88 -8.92
CA LYS A 80 -15.43 4.95 -9.16
C LYS A 80 -16.04 3.59 -8.87
N TRP A 81 -17.13 3.56 -8.12
CA TRP A 81 -17.74 2.31 -7.68
C TRP A 81 -19.24 2.43 -7.47
N ARG A 82 -19.93 1.28 -7.41
CA ARG A 82 -21.37 1.21 -7.12
C ARG A 82 -21.61 0.78 -5.68
N THR A 83 -22.40 1.57 -4.95
CA THR A 83 -22.85 1.24 -3.60
C THR A 83 -23.85 0.07 -3.61
N ALA A 84 -24.08 -0.56 -2.46
CA ALA A 84 -25.10 -1.60 -2.31
C ALA A 84 -26.52 -1.13 -2.65
N LYS A 85 -26.79 0.19 -2.62
CA LYS A 85 -28.06 0.81 -3.02
C LYS A 85 -28.14 1.11 -4.52
N GLY A 86 -27.14 0.71 -5.31
CA GLY A 86 -27.08 0.93 -6.75
C GLY A 86 -26.60 2.32 -7.18
N MET A 87 -26.30 3.21 -6.24
CA MET A 87 -25.77 4.54 -6.56
C MET A 87 -24.28 4.48 -6.91
N THR A 88 -23.87 5.24 -7.93
CA THR A 88 -22.45 5.43 -8.27
C THR A 88 -21.82 6.46 -7.34
N LYS A 89 -20.62 6.15 -6.83
CA LYS A 89 -19.78 7.04 -6.04
C LYS A 89 -18.40 7.17 -6.67
N GLU A 90 -17.75 8.29 -6.38
CA GLU A 90 -16.34 8.54 -6.66
C GLU A 90 -15.65 8.84 -5.33
N SER A 91 -14.46 8.28 -5.13
CA SER A 91 -13.69 8.39 -3.90
C SER A 91 -12.20 8.25 -4.19
N ALA A 92 -11.37 8.48 -3.19
CA ALA A 92 -9.95 8.15 -3.22
C ALA A 92 -9.69 6.93 -2.33
N ILE A 93 -8.71 6.10 -2.68
CA ILE A 93 -8.17 5.05 -1.82
C ILE A 93 -6.66 5.18 -1.75
N LEU A 94 -6.10 4.90 -0.58
CA LEU A 94 -4.66 4.98 -0.32
C LEU A 94 -4.15 3.62 0.15
N PHE A 95 -3.29 2.98 -0.65
CA PHE A 95 -2.68 1.69 -0.32
C PHE A 95 -1.20 1.85 -0.01
N SER A 96 -0.71 1.16 1.01
CA SER A 96 0.72 1.08 1.29
C SER A 96 1.43 0.21 0.26
N LEU A 97 2.52 0.72 -0.33
CA LEU A 97 3.38 -0.08 -1.19
C LEU A 97 4.38 -0.92 -0.39
N SER A 98 4.46 -0.72 0.93
CA SER A 98 5.34 -1.47 1.82
C SER A 98 4.64 -2.67 2.48
N ASP A 99 3.38 -2.55 2.88
CA ASP A 99 2.65 -3.66 3.54
C ASP A 99 1.41 -4.11 2.76
N GLY A 100 0.98 -3.41 1.71
CA GLY A 100 -0.14 -3.85 0.88
C GLY A 100 -1.52 -3.65 1.53
N GLU A 101 -1.59 -3.04 2.71
CA GLU A 101 -2.85 -2.70 3.37
C GLU A 101 -3.38 -1.33 2.87
N MET A 102 -4.71 -1.19 2.88
CA MET A 102 -5.39 0.06 2.54
C MET A 102 -5.56 0.91 3.81
N VAL A 103 -5.21 2.19 3.73
CA VAL A 103 -5.54 3.18 4.78
C VAL A 103 -7.03 3.50 4.69
N LEU A 104 -7.73 3.45 5.83
CA LEU A 104 -9.15 3.79 5.95
C LEU A 104 -9.33 5.25 6.35
N ASP A 105 -8.45 5.77 7.21
CA ASP A 105 -8.51 7.14 7.72
C ASP A 105 -7.08 7.67 7.96
N THR A 106 -6.76 8.84 7.39
CA THR A 106 -5.40 9.42 7.50
C THR A 106 -5.13 10.14 8.83
N ASN A 107 -6.15 10.43 9.65
CA ASN A 107 -5.97 10.99 10.99
C ASN A 107 -5.58 9.91 11.99
N SER A 108 -6.34 8.80 12.02
CA SER A 108 -6.05 7.66 12.92
C SER A 108 -4.95 6.76 12.38
N TRP A 109 -4.70 6.82 11.06
CA TRP A 109 -3.89 5.85 10.32
C TRP A 109 -4.41 4.41 10.44
N GLU A 110 -5.71 4.26 10.65
CA GLU A 110 -6.39 2.96 10.61
C GLU A 110 -6.24 2.35 9.22
N LYS A 111 -5.95 1.05 9.16
CA LYS A 111 -5.79 0.30 7.92
C LYS A 111 -6.72 -0.91 7.90
N THR A 112 -6.91 -1.47 6.70
CA THR A 112 -7.40 -2.84 6.57
C THR A 112 -6.47 -3.83 7.26
N HIS A 113 -6.95 -5.06 7.43
CA HIS A 113 -6.14 -6.14 7.94
C HIS A 113 -6.45 -7.43 7.17
N GLY A 114 -5.42 -8.00 6.53
CA GLY A 114 -5.48 -9.21 5.71
C GLY A 114 -5.41 -8.94 4.20
N PHE A 115 -5.38 -7.68 3.76
CA PHE A 115 -5.13 -7.37 2.35
C PHE A 115 -3.70 -7.76 1.94
N GLN A 116 -2.73 -7.63 2.85
CA GLN A 116 -1.36 -8.10 2.64
C GLN A 116 -1.32 -9.62 2.37
N ASP A 117 -1.99 -10.39 3.21
CA ASP A 117 -2.03 -11.86 3.11
C ASP A 117 -2.70 -12.31 1.81
N THR A 118 -3.81 -11.67 1.44
CA THR A 118 -4.52 -11.95 0.19
C THR A 118 -3.72 -11.51 -1.05
N LEU A 119 -2.96 -10.43 -0.95
CA LEU A 119 -2.01 -9.98 -1.99
C LEU A 119 -0.91 -11.01 -2.21
N ASN A 120 -0.28 -11.48 -1.12
CA ASN A 120 0.77 -12.49 -1.15
C ASN A 120 0.26 -13.84 -1.68
N ALA A 121 -0.98 -14.20 -1.34
CA ALA A 121 -1.61 -15.43 -1.80
C ALA A 121 -2.14 -15.36 -3.25
N GLY A 122 -2.14 -14.17 -3.89
CA GLY A 122 -2.75 -13.97 -5.20
C GLY A 122 -4.26 -14.29 -5.19
N ALA A 123 -4.98 -13.74 -4.21
CA ALA A 123 -6.42 -13.92 -4.10
C ALA A 123 -7.17 -13.34 -5.31
N THR A 124 -8.13 -14.10 -5.81
CA THR A 124 -8.99 -13.75 -6.94
C THR A 124 -10.27 -13.07 -6.44
N ALA A 125 -11.03 -12.46 -7.36
CA ALA A 125 -12.29 -11.80 -7.01
C ALA A 125 -13.33 -12.75 -6.38
N GLN A 126 -13.38 -14.01 -6.82
CA GLN A 126 -14.30 -15.01 -6.22
C GLN A 126 -13.87 -15.40 -4.80
N GLU A 127 -12.57 -15.48 -4.55
CA GLU A 127 -12.03 -15.75 -3.22
C GLU A 127 -12.32 -14.57 -2.29
N PHE A 128 -12.10 -13.33 -2.74
CA PHE A 128 -12.50 -12.14 -1.98
C PHE A 128 -14.00 -12.09 -1.66
N LEU A 129 -14.86 -12.56 -2.57
CA LEU A 129 -16.29 -12.67 -2.29
C LEU A 129 -16.55 -13.63 -1.12
N LEU A 130 -15.91 -14.80 -1.10
CA LEU A 130 -15.99 -15.75 0.01
C LEU A 130 -15.45 -15.13 1.31
N LEU A 131 -14.28 -14.50 1.28
CA LEU A 131 -13.67 -13.87 2.46
C LEU A 131 -14.56 -12.77 3.06
N ASN A 132 -15.15 -11.92 2.21
CA ASN A 132 -16.08 -10.88 2.63
C ASN A 132 -17.35 -11.45 3.27
N ILE A 133 -17.89 -12.54 2.72
CA ILE A 133 -19.08 -13.20 3.28
C ILE A 133 -18.75 -13.77 4.66
N LEU A 134 -17.62 -14.47 4.80
CA LEU A 134 -17.19 -15.01 6.10
C LEU A 134 -16.91 -13.88 7.11
N SER A 135 -16.26 -12.80 6.69
CA SER A 135 -15.96 -11.63 7.56
C SER A 135 -17.23 -11.00 8.13
N ARG A 136 -18.31 -10.90 7.34
CA ARG A 136 -19.63 -10.42 7.80
C ARG A 136 -20.34 -11.39 8.75
N ALA A 137 -20.03 -12.69 8.65
CA ALA A 137 -20.61 -13.76 9.45
C ALA A 137 -19.74 -14.12 10.67
N GLN A 138 -19.04 -13.15 11.27
CA GLN A 138 -18.16 -13.36 12.44
C GLN A 138 -16.99 -14.33 12.18
N GLY A 139 -16.65 -14.56 10.92
CA GLY A 139 -15.47 -15.31 10.51
C GLY A 139 -15.72 -16.76 10.10
N SER A 140 -16.92 -17.31 10.24
CA SER A 140 -17.21 -18.69 9.80
C SER A 140 -18.66 -18.93 9.36
N LEU A 141 -18.85 -19.90 8.47
CA LEU A 141 -20.16 -20.36 7.99
C LEU A 141 -20.12 -21.85 7.63
N THR A 142 -21.28 -22.51 7.61
CA THR A 142 -21.40 -23.86 7.07
C THR A 142 -21.39 -23.87 5.54
N ILE A 143 -21.01 -24.99 4.92
CA ILE A 143 -21.04 -25.16 3.45
C ILE A 143 -22.45 -24.89 2.90
N ASP A 144 -23.49 -25.36 3.59
CA ASP A 144 -24.89 -25.13 3.18
C ASP A 144 -25.26 -23.63 3.19
N GLN A 145 -24.79 -22.89 4.20
CA GLN A 145 -25.01 -21.44 4.29
C GLN A 145 -24.25 -20.70 3.18
N LEU A 146 -23.00 -21.11 2.92
CA LEU A 146 -22.19 -20.56 1.85
C LEU A 146 -22.82 -20.81 0.48
N GLN A 147 -23.32 -22.02 0.23
CA GLN A 147 -23.98 -22.37 -1.03
C GLN A 147 -25.22 -21.50 -1.28
N LYS A 148 -26.06 -21.31 -0.25
CA LYS A 148 -27.24 -20.46 -0.32
C LYS A 148 -26.88 -18.99 -0.57
N THR A 149 -25.81 -18.50 0.08
CA THR A 149 -25.41 -17.09 0.01
C THR A 149 -24.73 -16.76 -1.33
N LEU A 150 -23.81 -17.62 -1.77
CA LEU A 150 -23.06 -17.43 -3.01
C LEU A 150 -23.85 -17.84 -4.26
N LYS A 151 -24.91 -18.63 -4.10
CA LYS A 151 -25.71 -19.21 -5.20
C LYS A 151 -24.82 -19.93 -6.22
N LEU A 152 -23.83 -20.67 -5.72
CA LEU A 152 -22.93 -21.47 -6.53
C LEU A 152 -23.37 -22.93 -6.54
N GLU A 153 -23.11 -23.60 -7.65
CA GLU A 153 -23.20 -25.05 -7.74
C GLU A 153 -22.24 -25.72 -6.74
N PRO A 154 -22.59 -26.88 -6.15
CA PRO A 154 -21.76 -27.56 -5.16
C PRO A 154 -20.30 -27.73 -5.59
N GLU A 155 -20.07 -28.16 -6.84
CA GLU A 155 -18.72 -28.38 -7.38
C GLU A 155 -17.89 -27.08 -7.50
N LYS A 156 -18.55 -25.96 -7.80
CA LYS A 156 -17.87 -24.65 -7.89
C LYS A 156 -17.52 -24.14 -6.50
N LEU A 157 -18.42 -24.32 -5.53
CA LEU A 157 -18.17 -23.95 -4.15
C LEU A 157 -17.03 -24.77 -3.54
N ASP A 158 -17.01 -26.09 -3.76
CA ASP A 158 -15.93 -26.95 -3.27
C ASP A 158 -14.57 -26.53 -3.85
N LYS A 159 -14.48 -26.30 -5.18
CA LYS A 159 -13.25 -25.78 -5.81
C LYS A 159 -12.81 -24.44 -5.21
N LEU A 160 -13.75 -23.54 -4.92
CA LEU A 160 -13.45 -22.26 -4.29
C LEU A 160 -12.89 -22.43 -2.88
N ILE A 161 -13.51 -23.28 -2.05
CA ILE A 161 -13.05 -23.59 -0.69
C ILE A 161 -11.67 -24.25 -0.72
N GLN A 162 -11.44 -25.21 -1.62
CA GLN A 162 -10.13 -25.85 -1.74
C GLN A 162 -9.05 -24.85 -2.18
N SER A 163 -9.38 -23.91 -3.08
CA SER A 163 -8.47 -22.85 -3.50
C SER A 163 -8.08 -21.93 -2.33
N THR A 164 -9.05 -21.42 -1.57
CA THR A 164 -8.77 -20.55 -0.42
C THR A 164 -8.04 -21.27 0.70
N LYS A 165 -8.33 -22.57 0.90
CA LYS A 165 -7.62 -23.41 1.87
C LYS A 165 -6.17 -23.66 1.46
N HIS A 166 -5.91 -23.96 0.18
CA HIS A 166 -4.55 -24.14 -0.34
C HIS A 166 -3.71 -22.87 -0.19
N LYS A 167 -4.36 -21.70 -0.35
CA LYS A 167 -3.77 -20.38 -0.14
C LYS A 167 -3.69 -19.94 1.33
N HIS A 168 -4.09 -20.80 2.27
CA HIS A 168 -4.13 -20.51 3.71
C HIS A 168 -5.00 -19.30 4.11
N LEU A 169 -5.96 -18.91 3.28
CA LEU A 169 -6.90 -17.82 3.57
C LEU A 169 -8.10 -18.31 4.40
N THR A 170 -8.40 -19.60 4.32
CA THR A 170 -9.48 -20.25 5.08
C THR A 170 -9.04 -21.58 5.64
N ILE A 171 -9.69 -22.02 6.72
CA ILE A 171 -9.64 -23.39 7.23
C ILE A 171 -11.01 -24.04 7.11
N GLN A 172 -11.05 -25.37 7.10
CA GLN A 172 -12.29 -26.15 7.09
C GLN A 172 -12.28 -27.12 8.26
N ARG A 173 -13.36 -27.13 9.06
CA ARG A 173 -13.59 -28.02 10.21
C ARG A 173 -14.91 -28.75 10.01
N GLY A 174 -14.85 -29.96 9.44
CA GLY A 174 -16.05 -30.70 9.06
C GLY A 174 -16.86 -29.94 7.99
N ASN A 175 -18.10 -29.55 8.33
CA ASN A 175 -19.01 -28.81 7.45
C ASN A 175 -18.87 -27.28 7.57
N GLU A 176 -17.92 -26.79 8.36
CA GLU A 176 -17.71 -25.35 8.60
C GLU A 176 -16.45 -24.86 7.90
N VAL A 177 -16.52 -23.69 7.28
CA VAL A 177 -15.39 -22.97 6.68
C VAL A 177 -15.21 -21.67 7.45
N ALA A 178 -13.97 -21.38 7.86
CA ALA A 178 -13.64 -20.20 8.66
C ALA A 178 -12.45 -19.44 8.06
N LEU A 179 -12.42 -18.12 8.31
CA LEU A 179 -11.29 -17.25 8.01
C LEU A 179 -10.04 -17.68 8.77
N HIS A 180 -8.89 -17.65 8.09
CA HIS A 180 -7.59 -17.94 8.69
C HIS A 180 -6.75 -16.66 8.78
N PHE A 181 -7.26 -15.70 9.55
CA PHE A 181 -6.63 -14.40 9.79
C PHE A 181 -6.77 -14.03 11.26
N GLN A 182 -5.79 -13.29 11.78
CA GLN A 182 -5.93 -12.65 13.09
C GLN A 182 -6.71 -11.35 12.91
N HIS A 183 -7.89 -11.18 13.54
CA HIS A 183 -8.70 -9.94 13.46
C HIS A 183 -8.89 -9.36 12.03
N PRO A 184 -9.48 -10.12 11.09
CA PRO A 184 -9.64 -9.69 9.69
C PRO A 184 -10.51 -8.44 9.56
N HIS A 185 -10.07 -7.47 8.76
CA HIS A 185 -10.83 -6.26 8.42
C HIS A 185 -10.97 -6.13 6.90
N PHE A 186 -11.77 -7.03 6.31
CA PHE A 186 -12.01 -7.08 4.86
C PHE A 186 -13.20 -6.27 4.39
N HIS A 187 -14.24 -6.18 5.23
CA HIS A 187 -15.49 -5.55 4.84
C HIS A 187 -15.41 -4.03 4.94
N VAL A 188 -14.73 -3.42 3.97
CA VAL A 188 -14.52 -1.99 3.87
C VAL A 188 -15.08 -1.44 2.56
N HIS A 189 -15.38 -0.14 2.55
CA HIS A 189 -15.69 0.56 1.31
C HIS A 189 -14.39 0.94 0.60
N PRO A 190 -14.40 1.06 -0.75
CA PRO A 190 -13.25 1.57 -1.50
C PRO A 190 -13.15 3.10 -1.33
N GLU A 191 -12.90 3.54 -0.10
CA GLU A 191 -12.83 4.95 0.30
C GLU A 191 -11.85 5.08 1.47
N THR A 192 -10.90 6.01 1.34
CA THR A 192 -10.03 6.48 2.41
C THR A 192 -10.48 7.89 2.78
N TYR A 193 -10.70 8.15 4.07
CA TYR A 193 -10.94 9.50 4.58
C TYR A 193 -9.60 10.25 4.64
N ILE A 194 -9.34 11.07 3.62
CA ILE A 194 -8.13 11.88 3.52
C ILE A 194 -8.39 13.26 4.12
N HIS A 195 -7.71 13.56 5.22
CA HIS A 195 -7.84 14.83 5.95
C HIS A 195 -6.71 15.83 5.66
N HIS A 196 -5.65 15.39 4.98
CA HIS A 196 -4.45 16.17 4.76
C HIS A 196 -4.23 16.48 3.28
N TRP A 197 -3.68 17.66 3.01
CA TRP A 197 -3.32 18.07 1.65
C TRP A 197 -2.03 17.38 1.20
N LEU A 198 -1.92 17.21 -0.12
CA LEU A 198 -0.70 16.73 -0.76
C LEU A 198 0.16 17.93 -1.13
N VAL A 199 1.43 17.88 -0.76
CA VAL A 199 2.44 18.91 -1.04
C VAL A 199 3.59 18.31 -1.84
N SER A 200 4.21 19.13 -2.68
CA SER A 200 5.47 18.78 -3.34
C SER A 200 6.64 19.09 -2.42
N LYS A 201 7.57 18.14 -2.25
CA LYS A 201 8.85 18.36 -1.56
C LYS A 201 10.03 17.88 -2.39
N PRO A 202 11.23 18.46 -2.26
CA PRO A 202 12.43 17.94 -2.92
C PRO A 202 12.65 16.47 -2.60
N ASN A 203 12.90 15.66 -3.61
CA ASN A 203 13.13 14.23 -3.45
C ASN A 203 14.59 13.95 -3.13
N ASP A 204 14.81 13.34 -1.97
CA ASP A 204 16.05 12.65 -1.65
C ASP A 204 15.78 11.14 -1.69
N PRO A 205 16.27 10.43 -2.72
CA PRO A 205 16.09 8.98 -2.84
C PRO A 205 16.59 8.21 -1.61
N ALA A 206 17.63 8.70 -0.92
CA ALA A 206 18.18 8.03 0.27
C ALA A 206 17.23 8.08 1.48
N LYS A 207 16.20 8.92 1.44
CA LYS A 207 15.17 9.04 2.48
C LYS A 207 13.94 8.20 2.20
N ARG A 208 13.84 7.55 1.03
CA ARG A 208 12.69 6.71 0.69
C ARG A 208 12.80 5.33 1.34
N LEU A 209 11.70 4.89 1.95
CA LEU A 209 11.57 3.50 2.38
C LEU A 209 11.27 2.59 1.17
N PRO A 210 11.67 1.31 1.22
CA PRO A 210 11.52 0.42 0.10
C PRO A 210 10.07 0.07 -0.21
N HIS A 211 9.83 -0.26 -1.48
CA HIS A 211 8.60 -0.83 -1.96
C HIS A 211 8.69 -2.35 -1.82
N ASN A 212 7.69 -2.98 -1.22
CA ASN A 212 7.55 -4.44 -1.25
C ASN A 212 6.60 -4.89 -2.35
N TYR A 213 5.71 -3.99 -2.78
CA TYR A 213 4.72 -4.24 -3.82
C TYR A 213 4.82 -3.19 -4.92
N THR A 214 4.57 -3.63 -6.15
CA THR A 214 4.44 -2.73 -7.31
C THR A 214 3.03 -2.13 -7.39
N PRO A 215 2.87 -0.95 -8.01
CA PRO A 215 1.54 -0.39 -8.28
C PRO A 215 0.59 -1.39 -8.95
N ALA A 216 1.05 -2.12 -9.97
CA ALA A 216 0.24 -3.10 -10.69
C ALA A 216 -0.25 -4.29 -9.83
N GLN A 217 0.50 -4.65 -8.77
CA GLN A 217 0.05 -5.65 -7.80
C GLN A 217 -1.10 -5.10 -6.95
N ILE A 218 -0.94 -3.89 -6.40
CA ILE A 218 -1.97 -3.21 -5.60
C ILE A 218 -3.24 -2.95 -6.41
N GLU A 219 -3.11 -2.49 -7.66
CA GLU A 219 -4.29 -2.24 -8.46
C GLU A 219 -5.06 -3.53 -8.83
N ARG A 220 -4.37 -4.66 -9.01
CA ARG A 220 -5.02 -5.97 -9.20
C ARG A 220 -5.75 -6.40 -7.94
N LEU A 221 -5.12 -6.24 -6.78
CA LEU A 221 -5.72 -6.52 -5.48
C LEU A 221 -7.00 -5.71 -5.28
N ALA A 222 -6.95 -4.40 -5.51
CA ALA A 222 -8.10 -3.52 -5.36
C ALA A 222 -9.27 -3.95 -6.27
N ARG A 223 -8.99 -4.26 -7.55
CA ARG A 223 -10.02 -4.78 -8.48
C ARG A 223 -10.60 -6.12 -8.02
N ALA A 224 -9.77 -7.02 -7.48
CA ALA A 224 -10.24 -8.30 -6.95
C ALA A 224 -11.10 -8.12 -5.68
N ALA A 225 -10.68 -7.24 -4.77
CA ALA A 225 -11.35 -6.99 -3.50
C ALA A 225 -12.71 -6.30 -3.66
N PHE A 226 -12.79 -5.31 -4.55
CA PHE A 226 -13.99 -4.47 -4.72
C PHE A 226 -14.92 -4.91 -5.86
N GLY A 227 -14.48 -5.86 -6.70
CA GLY A 227 -15.32 -6.52 -7.69
C GLY A 227 -15.55 -5.73 -8.98
N SER A 228 -16.52 -6.20 -9.79
CA SER A 228 -16.71 -5.75 -11.18
C SER A 228 -17.27 -4.33 -11.32
N ASP A 229 -17.98 -3.83 -10.32
CA ASP A 229 -18.54 -2.47 -10.31
C ASP A 229 -17.52 -1.42 -9.85
N PHE A 230 -16.26 -1.80 -9.62
CA PHE A 230 -15.17 -0.92 -9.20
C PHE A 230 -14.22 -0.62 -10.37
N THR A 231 -13.82 0.64 -10.52
CA THR A 231 -12.88 1.09 -11.56
C THR A 231 -11.90 2.11 -11.01
N ILE A 232 -10.62 1.94 -11.33
CA ILE A 232 -9.57 2.91 -11.05
C ILE A 232 -9.50 3.90 -12.21
N ARG A 233 -9.67 5.19 -11.92
CA ARG A 233 -9.65 6.29 -12.90
C ARG A 233 -8.25 6.86 -13.08
N SER A 234 -7.53 7.03 -11.99
CA SER A 234 -6.16 7.52 -11.99
C SER A 234 -5.39 6.90 -10.82
N THR A 235 -4.07 6.83 -10.98
CA THR A 235 -3.15 6.27 -10.01
C THR A 235 -1.97 7.22 -9.87
N LYS A 236 -1.55 7.53 -8.64
CA LYS A 236 -0.38 8.35 -8.36
C LYS A 236 0.36 7.81 -7.14
N GLU A 237 1.68 7.71 -7.24
CA GLU A 237 2.50 7.44 -6.05
C GLU A 237 2.60 8.70 -5.20
N VAL A 238 2.37 8.52 -3.90
CA VAL A 238 2.49 9.56 -2.88
C VAL A 238 3.30 9.03 -1.71
N SER A 239 3.88 9.92 -0.92
CA SER A 239 4.67 9.53 0.24
C SER A 239 4.07 10.01 1.56
N LEU A 240 4.10 9.13 2.56
CA LEU A 240 3.87 9.49 3.95
C LEU A 240 5.20 9.94 4.57
N PRO A 241 5.30 11.17 5.11
CA PRO A 241 6.48 11.59 5.86
C PRO A 241 6.52 10.88 7.22
N LEU A 242 7.67 10.31 7.55
CA LEU A 242 7.94 9.60 8.80
C LEU A 242 9.19 10.16 9.46
N TYR A 243 9.19 10.26 10.79
CA TYR A 243 10.43 10.44 11.54
C TYR A 243 10.92 9.09 12.03
N GLN A 244 12.11 8.71 11.55
CA GLN A 244 12.86 7.60 12.11
C GLN A 244 13.60 8.10 13.35
N ILE A 245 13.25 7.53 14.51
CA ILE A 245 13.87 7.87 15.79
C ILE A 245 14.58 6.62 16.31
N GLN A 246 15.88 6.75 16.53
CA GLN A 246 16.72 5.69 17.08
C GLN A 246 16.98 5.94 18.57
N VAL A 247 16.79 4.92 19.38
CA VAL A 247 17.00 4.96 20.84
C VAL A 247 18.07 3.96 21.21
N VAL A 248 19.12 4.45 21.88
CA VAL A 248 20.19 3.61 22.44
C VAL A 248 19.78 3.18 23.84
N ASN A 249 19.65 1.87 24.04
CA ASN A 249 19.36 1.26 25.34
C ASN A 249 20.62 1.21 26.23
N PRO A 250 20.48 0.97 27.55
CA PRO A 250 21.61 0.85 28.47
C PRO A 250 22.62 -0.26 28.12
N ASP A 251 22.18 -1.29 27.37
CA ASP A 251 23.01 -2.38 26.87
C ASP A 251 23.69 -2.07 25.52
N ASN A 252 23.61 -0.83 25.05
CA ASN A 252 24.05 -0.34 23.74
C ASN A 252 23.29 -0.92 22.53
N SER A 253 22.20 -1.68 22.74
CA SER A 253 21.32 -2.04 21.62
C SER A 253 20.58 -0.80 21.10
N ILE A 254 20.30 -0.78 19.80
CA ILE A 254 19.60 0.32 19.14
C ILE A 254 18.19 -0.14 18.78
N LEU A 255 17.19 0.59 19.27
CA LEU A 255 15.80 0.45 18.86
C LEU A 255 15.48 1.53 17.83
N THR A 256 15.11 1.12 16.61
CA THR A 256 14.62 2.02 15.57
C THR A 256 13.10 2.03 15.58
N THR A 257 12.51 3.22 15.64
CA THR A 257 11.05 3.42 15.59
C THR A 257 10.71 4.41 14.49
N TYR A 258 9.52 4.25 13.88
CA TYR A 258 9.03 5.13 12.83
C TYR A 258 7.74 5.81 13.29
N TRP A 259 7.70 7.13 13.16
CA TRP A 259 6.61 7.96 13.67
C TRP A 259 5.96 8.74 12.55
N ASN A 260 4.64 8.64 12.45
CA ASN A 260 3.86 9.32 11.43
C ASN A 260 3.85 10.83 11.67
N ALA A 261 4.44 11.60 10.75
CA ALA A 261 4.55 13.05 10.90
C ALA A 261 3.21 13.80 10.71
N LEU A 262 2.13 13.11 10.33
CA LEU A 262 0.79 13.69 10.18
C LEU A 262 0.03 13.76 11.49
N ASN A 263 0.14 12.73 12.33
CA ASN A 263 -0.64 12.57 13.56
C ASN A 263 0.21 12.32 14.82
N GLY A 264 1.53 12.23 14.67
CA GLY A 264 2.47 12.01 15.76
C GLY A 264 2.45 10.60 16.37
N GLN A 265 1.71 9.66 15.79
CA GLN A 265 1.58 8.29 16.30
C GLN A 265 2.70 7.38 15.78
N PRO A 266 3.12 6.35 16.55
CA PRO A 266 4.07 5.38 16.05
C PRO A 266 3.42 4.50 14.98
N LEU A 267 4.15 4.22 13.91
CA LEU A 267 3.77 3.13 13.02
C LEU A 267 4.08 1.82 13.73
N ILE A 268 3.04 1.10 14.13
CA ILE A 268 3.19 -0.25 14.69
C ILE A 268 3.72 -1.14 13.55
N PRO A 269 4.88 -1.80 13.74
CA PRO A 269 5.38 -2.75 12.76
C PRO A 269 4.30 -3.81 12.52
N THR A 270 3.74 -3.84 11.32
CA THR A 270 2.90 -4.96 10.90
C THR A 270 3.84 -6.14 10.68
N TYR A 271 3.49 -7.33 11.21
CA TYR A 271 4.34 -8.53 11.17
C TYR A 271 5.01 -8.68 9.78
N GLY A 272 6.32 -8.45 9.70
CA GLY A 272 7.06 -8.53 8.44
C GLY A 272 7.82 -7.27 8.03
N ILE A 273 7.66 -6.14 8.72
CA ILE A 273 8.72 -5.12 8.73
C ILE A 273 9.87 -5.66 9.59
N ALA A 274 10.60 -6.63 9.05
CA ALA A 274 11.91 -6.98 9.58
C ALA A 274 12.68 -5.68 9.70
N ASN A 275 13.26 -5.45 10.89
CA ASN A 275 14.11 -4.30 11.19
C ASN A 275 14.94 -3.94 9.95
N PHE A 276 14.58 -2.83 9.30
CA PHE A 276 15.38 -2.23 8.24
C PHE A 276 16.74 -1.80 8.79
#